data_AF-A0A7C5VE97-F1
#
_entry.id   AF-A0A7C5VE97-F1
#
_cell.length_a   1.000
_cell.length_b   1.000
_cell.length_c   1.000
_cell.angle_alpha   90.00
_cell.angle_beta   90.00
_cell.angle_gamma   90.00
#
_symmetry.space_group_name_H-M   'P 1'
#
loop_
_entity.id
_entity.type
_entity.pdbx_description
1 polymer ?
#
loop_
_entity_poly.entity_id
_entity_poly.type
_entity_poly.pdbx_seq_one_letter_code
_entity_poly.pdbx_strand_id
1 'polypeptide(L)'
;MPYAEIQMFPEWMKQLDKYTKKCGFTSEEKMFIAKLSKKYNVPPERIIATIALNSTKVDKEWEITLHTSLSYGYAIDALKEELQKVKKNLEHVKKDKSFVGKVKTFFGERDEKYLIKKIARYELIGKILGEVSDKKNLIKKICEKSGIEKMNP
;
A
#
# COMPACT_ATOMS: atom_id res chain seq x y z
N MET A 1 -21.35 -23.22 -8.05
CA MET A 1 -20.11 -23.95 -7.69
C MET A 1 -19.72 -23.55 -6.28
N PRO A 2 -19.41 -24.48 -5.36
CA PRO A 2 -18.92 -24.09 -4.05
C PRO A 2 -17.52 -23.49 -4.24
N TYR A 3 -17.36 -22.25 -3.81
CA TYR A 3 -16.13 -21.49 -3.95
C TYR A 3 -15.01 -22.21 -3.18
N ALA A 4 -13.91 -22.53 -3.86
CA ALA A 4 -12.71 -23.03 -3.18
C ALA A 4 -12.31 -22.01 -2.10
N GLU A 5 -12.33 -22.43 -0.84
CA GLU A 5 -11.98 -21.56 0.28
C GLU A 5 -10.53 -21.09 0.10
N ILE A 6 -10.36 -19.77 0.03
CA ILE A 6 -9.03 -19.17 0.01
C ILE A 6 -8.45 -19.41 1.40
N GLN A 7 -7.55 -20.40 1.51
CA GLN A 7 -6.82 -20.65 2.75
C GLN A 7 -5.99 -19.41 3.10
N MET A 8 -6.36 -18.78 4.20
CA MET A 8 -5.76 -17.57 4.78
C MET A 8 -5.44 -17.82 6.25
N PHE A 9 -4.57 -17.00 6.81
CA PHE A 9 -4.34 -17.02 8.26
C PHE A 9 -5.64 -16.75 9.04
N PRO A 10 -5.93 -17.51 10.11
CA PRO A 10 -7.18 -17.38 10.88
C PRO A 10 -7.44 -15.95 11.39
N GLU A 11 -6.41 -15.24 11.79
CA GLU A 11 -6.49 -13.84 12.23
C GLU A 11 -6.89 -12.90 11.09
N TRP A 12 -6.42 -13.14 9.86
CA TRP A 12 -6.82 -12.36 8.70
C TRP A 12 -8.26 -12.65 8.30
N MET A 13 -8.71 -13.91 8.41
CA MET A 13 -10.12 -14.25 8.19
C MET A 13 -11.03 -13.53 9.19
N LYS A 14 -10.68 -13.52 10.48
CA LYS A 14 -11.42 -12.76 11.50
C LYS A 14 -11.48 -11.26 11.20
N GLN A 15 -10.37 -10.67 10.75
CA GLN A 15 -10.34 -9.27 10.32
C GLN A 15 -11.26 -9.03 9.13
N LEU A 16 -11.18 -9.87 8.10
CA LEU A 16 -12.01 -9.75 6.90
C LEU A 16 -13.51 -9.91 7.23
N ASP A 17 -13.86 -10.85 8.11
CA ASP A 17 -15.24 -11.04 8.57
C ASP A 17 -15.78 -9.82 9.32
N LYS A 18 -14.96 -9.22 10.18
CA LYS A 18 -15.29 -7.97 10.89
C LYS A 18 -15.63 -6.87 9.89
N TYR A 19 -14.77 -6.64 8.88
CA TYR A 19 -15.02 -5.62 7.87
C TYR A 19 -16.16 -5.98 6.91
N THR A 20 -16.36 -7.26 6.60
CA THR A 20 -17.50 -7.75 5.80
C THR A 20 -18.81 -7.39 6.47
N LYS A 21 -18.93 -7.66 7.78
CA LYS A 21 -20.12 -7.29 8.57
C LYS A 21 -20.28 -5.77 8.68
N LYS A 22 -19.19 -5.05 8.97
CA LYS A 22 -19.21 -3.60 9.16
C LYS A 22 -19.60 -2.84 7.87
N CYS A 23 -18.99 -3.23 6.75
CA CYS A 23 -19.14 -2.52 5.47
C CYS A 23 -20.27 -3.10 4.60
N GLY A 24 -20.81 -4.28 4.93
CA GLY A 24 -21.82 -4.97 4.14
C GLY A 24 -21.26 -5.50 2.81
N PHE A 25 -20.11 -6.17 2.87
CA PHE A 25 -19.54 -6.80 1.67
C PHE A 25 -20.37 -8.01 1.25
N THR A 26 -20.57 -8.14 -0.05
CA THR A 26 -21.07 -9.36 -0.68
C THR A 26 -20.02 -10.46 -0.61
N SER A 27 -20.44 -11.71 -0.87
CA SER A 27 -19.50 -12.84 -0.95
C SER A 27 -18.41 -12.61 -2.00
N GLU A 28 -18.75 -11.98 -3.14
CA GLU A 28 -17.80 -11.64 -4.20
C GLU A 28 -16.77 -10.59 -3.75
N GLU A 29 -17.22 -9.52 -3.11
CA GLU A 29 -16.35 -8.47 -2.57
C GLU A 29 -15.43 -9.02 -1.46
N LYS A 30 -15.96 -9.85 -0.56
CA LYS A 30 -15.18 -10.53 0.48
C LYS A 30 -14.10 -11.40 -0.16
N MET A 31 -14.46 -12.23 -1.13
CA MET A 31 -13.51 -13.07 -1.85
C MET A 31 -12.45 -12.25 -2.59
N PHE A 32 -12.83 -11.13 -3.17
CA PHE A 32 -11.90 -10.25 -3.86
C PHE A 32 -10.85 -9.69 -2.90
N ILE A 33 -11.24 -9.17 -1.74
CA ILE A 33 -10.28 -8.71 -0.71
C ILE A 33 -9.41 -9.86 -0.19
N ALA A 34 -9.96 -11.06 -0.02
CA ALA A 34 -9.20 -12.25 0.36
C ALA A 34 -8.13 -12.61 -0.70
N LYS A 35 -8.48 -12.56 -2.00
CA LYS A 35 -7.53 -12.78 -3.11
C LYS A 35 -6.40 -11.75 -3.09
N LEU A 36 -6.72 -10.47 -2.91
CA LEU A 36 -5.73 -9.40 -2.81
C LEU A 36 -4.80 -9.64 -1.61
N SER A 37 -5.35 -10.02 -0.46
CA SER A 37 -4.59 -10.27 0.78
C SER A 37 -3.57 -11.38 0.57
N LYS A 38 -4.00 -12.48 -0.07
CA LYS A 38 -3.12 -13.60 -0.41
C LYS A 38 -2.10 -13.24 -1.48
N LYS A 39 -2.53 -12.59 -2.57
CA LYS A 39 -1.67 -12.22 -3.71
C LYS A 39 -0.52 -11.32 -3.30
N TYR A 40 -0.79 -10.35 -2.44
CA TYR A 40 0.21 -9.37 -2.00
C TYR A 40 0.81 -9.67 -0.62
N ASN A 41 0.39 -10.77 0.01
CA ASN A 41 0.79 -11.16 1.36
C ASN A 41 0.63 -10.00 2.37
N VAL A 42 -0.56 -9.40 2.41
CA VAL A 42 -0.90 -8.30 3.31
C VAL A 42 -2.23 -8.55 4.02
N PRO A 43 -2.38 -8.08 5.27
CA PRO A 43 -3.63 -8.23 5.99
C PRO A 43 -4.81 -7.53 5.27
N PRO A 44 -6.02 -8.08 5.34
CA PRO A 44 -7.22 -7.46 4.76
C PRO A 44 -7.45 -6.03 5.23
N GLU A 45 -7.18 -5.76 6.52
CA GLU A 45 -7.24 -4.41 7.08
C GLU A 45 -6.35 -3.42 6.34
N ARG A 46 -5.15 -3.84 5.91
CA ARG A 46 -4.22 -2.98 5.19
C ARG A 46 -4.72 -2.65 3.78
N ILE A 47 -5.36 -3.62 3.11
CA ILE A 47 -6.00 -3.38 1.81
C ILE A 47 -7.15 -2.39 1.97
N ILE A 48 -8.03 -2.62 2.95
CA ILE A 48 -9.19 -1.76 3.21
C ILE A 48 -8.76 -0.34 3.56
N ALA A 49 -7.73 -0.18 4.41
CA ALA A 49 -7.15 1.12 4.72
C ALA A 49 -6.52 1.80 3.49
N THR A 50 -5.84 1.03 2.64
CA THR A 50 -5.27 1.56 1.39
C THR A 50 -6.35 2.11 0.49
N ILE A 51 -7.47 1.39 0.32
CA ILE A 51 -8.61 1.85 -0.47
C ILE A 51 -9.24 3.09 0.17
N ALA A 52 -9.55 3.03 1.47
CA ALA A 52 -10.19 4.12 2.19
C ALA A 52 -9.39 5.43 2.07
N LEU A 53 -8.08 5.39 2.34
CA LEU A 53 -7.22 6.58 2.38
C LEU A 53 -6.96 7.20 1.00
N ASN A 54 -7.09 6.44 -0.08
CA ASN A 54 -6.71 6.88 -1.43
C ASN A 54 -7.90 7.15 -2.37
N SER A 55 -9.11 6.89 -1.91
CA SER A 55 -10.33 7.21 -2.65
C SER A 55 -10.71 8.67 -2.42
N THR A 56 -11.31 9.33 -3.39
CA THR A 56 -11.86 10.68 -3.25
C THR A 56 -13.32 10.68 -3.69
N LYS A 57 -14.10 11.61 -3.15
CA LYS A 57 -15.49 11.79 -3.56
C LYS A 57 -15.55 12.85 -4.66
N VAL A 58 -15.81 12.43 -5.90
CA VAL A 58 -15.93 13.30 -7.07
C VAL A 58 -17.37 13.16 -7.58
N ASP A 59 -18.07 14.28 -7.78
CA ASP A 59 -19.47 14.30 -8.26
C ASP A 59 -20.42 13.33 -7.53
N LYS A 60 -20.25 13.23 -6.21
CA LYS A 60 -21.00 12.33 -5.29
C LYS A 60 -20.66 10.85 -5.43
N GLU A 61 -19.78 10.45 -6.34
CA GLU A 61 -19.24 9.09 -6.45
C GLU A 61 -17.90 8.95 -5.72
N TRP A 62 -17.65 7.79 -5.14
CA TRP A 62 -16.34 7.46 -4.58
C TRP A 62 -15.49 6.77 -5.64
N GLU A 63 -14.30 7.31 -5.89
CA GLU A 63 -13.39 6.77 -6.90
C GLU A 63 -11.93 6.85 -6.46
N ILE A 64 -11.12 5.95 -7.01
CA ILE A 64 -9.66 6.06 -6.97
C ILE A 64 -9.28 6.94 -8.17
N THR A 65 -8.89 8.19 -7.91
CA THR A 65 -8.58 9.11 -9.02
C THR A 65 -7.31 8.67 -9.75
N LEU A 66 -7.28 8.87 -11.06
CA LEU A 66 -6.07 8.71 -11.89
C LEU A 66 -4.90 9.57 -11.37
N HIS A 67 -5.21 10.75 -10.82
CA HIS A 67 -4.24 11.62 -10.16
C HIS A 67 -3.53 10.90 -8.99
N THR A 68 -4.26 10.16 -8.16
CA THR A 68 -3.66 9.36 -7.06
C THR A 68 -2.73 8.29 -7.62
N SER A 69 -3.12 7.57 -8.67
CA SER A 69 -2.28 6.52 -9.28
C SER A 69 -0.99 7.10 -9.90
N LEU A 70 -1.12 8.17 -10.68
CA LEU A 70 0.01 8.90 -11.29
C LEU A 70 0.94 9.50 -10.24
N SER A 71 0.38 10.03 -9.14
CA SER A 71 1.17 10.61 -8.04
C SER A 71 2.10 9.59 -7.39
N TYR A 72 1.66 8.33 -7.26
CA TYR A 72 2.53 7.26 -6.77
C TYR A 72 3.62 6.90 -7.77
N GLY A 73 3.31 6.88 -9.07
CA GLY A 73 4.31 6.67 -10.13
C GLY A 73 5.43 7.70 -10.05
N TYR A 74 5.10 9.00 -10.08
CA TYR A 74 6.08 10.07 -9.96
C TYR A 74 6.87 10.02 -8.65
N ALA A 75 6.19 9.73 -7.53
CA ALA A 75 6.87 9.60 -6.24
C ALA A 75 7.84 8.40 -6.21
N ILE A 76 7.49 7.28 -6.83
CA ILE A 76 8.36 6.11 -6.95
C ILE A 76 9.59 6.45 -7.79
N ASP A 77 9.42 7.13 -8.92
CA ASP A 77 10.54 7.50 -9.80
C ASP A 77 11.51 8.46 -9.10
N ALA A 78 10.99 9.48 -8.42
CA ALA A 78 11.80 10.39 -7.61
C ALA A 78 12.58 9.66 -6.49
N LEU A 79 11.94 8.72 -5.79
CA LEU A 79 12.60 7.92 -4.76
C LEU A 79 13.66 6.98 -5.34
N LYS A 80 13.45 6.46 -6.55
CA LYS A 80 14.44 5.62 -7.26
C LYS A 80 15.67 6.44 -7.65
N GLU A 81 15.48 7.66 -8.12
CA GLU A 81 16.60 8.58 -8.39
C GLU A 81 17.38 8.91 -7.12
N GLU A 82 16.68 9.20 -6.02
CA GLU A 82 17.30 9.46 -4.72
C GLU A 82 18.09 8.23 -4.22
N LEU A 83 17.50 7.04 -4.34
CA LEU A 83 18.16 5.78 -3.97
C LEU A 83 19.46 5.57 -4.77
N GLN A 84 19.46 5.88 -6.07
CA GLN A 84 20.66 5.79 -6.89
C GLN A 84 21.75 6.78 -6.42
N LYS A 85 21.38 8.01 -6.05
CA LYS A 85 22.31 8.99 -5.48
C LYS A 85 22.90 8.49 -4.15
N VAL A 86 22.07 7.94 -3.26
CA VAL A 86 22.53 7.37 -1.98
C VAL A 86 23.49 6.21 -2.20
N LYS A 87 23.17 5.27 -3.11
CA LYS A 87 24.04 4.14 -3.46
C LYS A 87 25.40 4.60 -3.98
N LYS A 88 25.40 5.55 -4.92
CA LYS A 88 26.63 6.12 -5.46
C LYS A 88 27.47 6.77 -4.36
N ASN A 89 26.86 7.56 -3.48
CA ASN A 89 27.56 8.21 -2.37
C ASN A 89 28.12 7.18 -1.37
N LEU A 90 27.37 6.12 -1.05
CA LEU A 90 27.81 5.03 -0.18
C LEU A 90 29.06 4.33 -0.70
N GLU A 91 29.14 4.04 -2.00
CA GLU A 91 30.33 3.41 -2.60
C GLU A 91 31.59 4.26 -2.44
N HIS A 92 31.47 5.58 -2.51
CA HIS A 92 32.60 6.50 -2.33
C HIS A 92 33.03 6.54 -0.87
N VAL A 93 32.07 6.64 0.06
CA VAL A 93 32.35 6.79 1.49
C VAL A 93 32.83 5.48 2.13
N LYS A 94 32.42 4.30 1.63
CA LYS A 94 32.89 2.99 2.12
C LYS A 94 34.41 2.77 2.00
N LYS A 95 35.06 3.54 1.13
CA LYS A 95 36.53 3.55 0.95
C LYS A 95 37.24 4.32 2.07
N ASP A 96 36.57 5.28 2.70
CA ASP A 96 37.09 6.04 3.84
C ASP A 96 36.95 5.21 5.13
N LYS A 97 38.09 4.77 5.67
CA LYS A 97 38.16 3.96 6.91
C LYS A 97 38.22 4.79 8.19
N SER A 98 38.22 6.12 8.08
CA SER A 98 38.19 7.01 9.24
C SER A 98 36.91 6.84 10.08
N PHE A 99 36.93 7.32 11.32
CA PHE A 99 35.73 7.35 12.15
C PHE A 99 34.59 8.11 11.46
N VAL A 100 34.89 9.24 10.82
CA VAL A 100 33.93 10.03 10.05
C VAL A 100 33.37 9.23 8.86
N GLY A 101 34.22 8.50 8.14
CA GLY A 101 33.81 7.59 7.06
C GLY A 101 32.87 6.47 7.52
N LYS A 102 33.15 5.86 8.67
CA LYS A 102 32.28 4.84 9.29
C LYS A 102 30.91 5.41 9.67
N VAL A 103 30.87 6.59 10.29
CA VAL A 103 29.61 7.27 10.66
C VAL A 103 28.78 7.59 9.42
N LYS A 104 29.39 8.18 8.37
CA LYS A 104 28.68 8.49 7.12
C LYS A 104 28.16 7.22 6.42
N THR A 105 28.93 6.13 6.45
CA THR A 105 28.49 4.83 5.90
C THR A 105 27.25 4.32 6.63
N PHE A 106 27.24 4.37 7.96
CA PHE A 106 26.08 3.94 8.76
C PHE A 106 24.80 4.70 8.41
N PHE A 107 24.87 6.03 8.30
CA PHE A 107 23.71 6.84 7.92
C PHE A 107 23.26 6.54 6.49
N GLY A 108 24.20 6.44 5.54
CA GLY A 108 23.85 6.09 4.16
C GLY A 108 23.15 4.73 4.05
N GLU A 109 23.60 3.69 4.75
CA GLU A 109 22.97 2.37 4.73
C GLU A 109 21.57 2.37 5.37
N ARG A 110 21.37 3.23 6.37
CA ARG A 110 20.05 3.46 6.96
C ARG A 110 19.10 4.12 5.97
N ASP A 111 19.57 5.14 5.25
CA ASP A 111 18.80 5.87 4.25
C ASP A 111 18.46 4.96 3.05
N GLU A 112 19.43 4.17 2.57
CA GLU A 112 19.20 3.18 1.51
C GLU A 112 18.08 2.20 1.89
N LYS A 113 18.16 1.62 3.09
CA LYS A 113 17.13 0.69 3.61
C LYS A 113 15.76 1.38 3.74
N TYR A 114 15.74 2.64 4.17
CA TYR A 114 14.51 3.41 4.28
C TYR A 114 13.86 3.64 2.91
N LEU A 115 14.63 4.09 1.92
CA LEU A 115 14.16 4.36 0.57
C LEU A 115 13.64 3.08 -0.11
N ILE A 116 14.36 1.97 -0.01
CA ILE A 116 13.91 0.66 -0.55
C ILE A 116 12.55 0.27 0.04
N LYS A 117 12.40 0.37 1.37
CA LYS A 117 11.13 0.06 2.04
C LYS A 117 10.00 1.00 1.60
N LYS A 118 10.30 2.28 1.41
CA LYS A 118 9.32 3.29 1.00
C LYS A 118 8.85 3.08 -0.44
N ILE A 119 9.78 2.79 -1.36
CA ILE A 119 9.48 2.45 -2.75
C ILE A 119 8.57 1.21 -2.81
N ALA A 120 8.97 0.12 -2.15
CA ALA A 120 8.18 -1.12 -2.13
C ALA A 120 6.76 -0.89 -1.58
N ARG A 121 6.62 -0.03 -0.56
CA ARG A 121 5.31 0.36 -0.01
C ARG A 121 4.46 1.11 -1.04
N TYR A 122 5.01 2.06 -1.78
CA TYR A 122 4.25 2.82 -2.78
C TYR A 122 3.90 1.96 -4.00
N GLU A 123 4.81 1.10 -4.44
CA GLU A 123 4.52 0.13 -5.52
C GLU A 123 3.38 -0.81 -5.13
N LEU A 124 3.37 -1.29 -3.88
CA LEU A 124 2.29 -2.12 -3.34
C LEU A 124 0.95 -1.37 -3.32
N ILE A 125 0.95 -0.11 -2.85
CA ILE A 125 -0.26 0.73 -2.84
C ILE A 125 -0.78 0.90 -4.27
N GLY A 126 0.07 1.29 -5.22
CA GLY A 126 -0.31 1.46 -6.62
C GLY A 126 -0.92 0.20 -7.23
N LYS A 127 -0.34 -0.97 -6.95
CA LYS A 127 -0.87 -2.27 -7.39
C LYS A 127 -2.28 -2.55 -6.83
N ILE A 128 -2.48 -2.38 -5.52
CA ILE A 128 -3.79 -2.57 -4.88
C ILE A 128 -4.83 -1.60 -5.46
N LEU A 129 -4.47 -0.32 -5.61
CA LEU A 129 -5.37 0.69 -6.14
C LEU A 129 -5.75 0.42 -7.60
N GLY A 130 -4.81 -0.05 -8.42
CA GLY A 130 -5.07 -0.45 -9.79
C GLY A 130 -6.11 -1.58 -9.88
N GLU A 131 -5.99 -2.61 -9.05
CA GLU A 131 -6.94 -3.74 -9.05
C GLU A 131 -8.32 -3.40 -8.49
N VAL A 132 -8.42 -2.38 -7.64
CA VAL A 132 -9.69 -1.95 -7.02
C VAL A 132 -10.39 -0.85 -7.81
N SER A 133 -9.70 -0.20 -8.75
CA SER A 133 -10.16 1.03 -9.45
C SER A 133 -11.55 0.92 -10.10
N ASP A 134 -11.93 -0.26 -10.61
CA ASP A 134 -13.22 -0.52 -11.24
C ASP A 134 -14.32 -0.94 -10.24
N LYS A 135 -13.97 -1.22 -8.97
CA LYS A 135 -14.88 -1.71 -7.93
C LYS A 135 -15.58 -0.57 -7.19
N LYS A 136 -16.27 0.31 -7.91
CA LYS A 136 -16.95 1.51 -7.35
C LYS A 136 -17.81 1.22 -6.11
N ASN A 137 -18.63 0.15 -6.15
CA ASN A 137 -19.47 -0.24 -5.02
C ASN A 137 -18.68 -0.65 -3.78
N LEU A 138 -17.59 -1.40 -3.96
CA LEU A 138 -16.71 -1.81 -2.87
C LEU A 138 -16.01 -0.59 -2.26
N ILE A 139 -15.47 0.29 -3.11
CA ILE A 139 -14.82 1.53 -2.70
C ILE A 139 -15.77 2.37 -1.85
N LYS A 140 -17.00 2.58 -2.34
CA LYS A 140 -18.04 3.33 -1.63
C LYS A 140 -18.31 2.75 -0.24
N LYS A 141 -18.58 1.44 -0.15
CA LYS A 141 -18.83 0.77 1.14
C LYS A 141 -17.67 0.93 2.12
N ILE A 142 -16.44 0.77 1.63
CA ILE A 142 -15.24 0.96 2.46
C ILE A 142 -15.16 2.39 2.96
N CYS A 143 -15.29 3.38 2.08
CA CYS A 143 -15.13 4.79 2.47
C CYS A 143 -16.23 5.26 3.43
N GLU A 144 -17.46 4.78 3.26
CA GLU A 144 -18.59 5.21 4.09
C GLU A 144 -18.69 4.47 5.43
N LYS A 145 -18.24 3.21 5.50
CA LYS A 145 -18.54 2.34 6.65
C LYS A 145 -17.31 1.77 7.36
N SER A 146 -16.11 1.86 6.79
CA SER A 146 -14.91 1.29 7.44
C SER A 146 -14.54 2.00 8.74
N GLY A 147 -14.95 3.26 8.93
CA GLY A 147 -14.53 4.09 10.07
C GLY A 147 -13.06 4.45 10.04
N ILE A 148 -12.41 4.34 8.88
CA ILE A 148 -11.03 4.75 8.66
C ILE A 148 -11.07 6.23 8.32
N GLU A 149 -10.64 7.06 9.26
CA GLU A 149 -10.56 8.50 9.06
C GLU A 149 -9.43 8.84 8.10
N LYS A 150 -9.75 9.64 7.09
CA LYS A 150 -8.73 10.32 6.31
C LYS A 150 -8.18 11.42 7.19
N MET A 151 -6.86 11.47 7.35
CA MET A 151 -6.24 12.70 7.82
C MET A 151 -6.63 13.77 6.80
N ASN A 152 -7.47 14.73 7.20
CA ASN A 152 -7.68 15.93 6.40
C ASN A 152 -6.29 16.55 6.16
N PRO A 153 -5.93 16.86 4.91
CA PRO A 153 -4.67 17.53 4.62
C PRO A 153 -4.57 18.88 5.33
#